data_AF-A0A2M7QXR7-F1
#
_entry.id   AF-A0A2M7QXR7-F1
#
_cell.length_a   1.000
_cell.length_b   1.000
_cell.length_c   1.000
_cell.angle_alpha   90.00
_cell.angle_beta   90.00
_cell.angle_gamma   90.00
#
_symmetry.space_group_name_H-M   'P 1'
#
loop_
_entity.id
_entity.type
_entity.pdbx_description
1 polymer ?
#
loop_
_entity_poly.entity_id
_entity_poly.type
_entity_poly.pdbx_seq_one_letter_code
_entity_poly.pdbx_strand_id
1 'polypeptide(L)'
;MKKRKTGFTLIELLVVISIIAILTVAGIVSFSRASKVARDAKRKADLETVRQAMVQFKANREDPDNGDPGQYPNNSIGTPEFKFSSIVGELYDSGYLSTDDIKDPRSPTTDYSCVSCTDTGFTFQASLENDKDPKYPAIQVSNP
;
A
#
# COMPACT_ATOMS: atom_id res chain seq x y z
N MET A 1 -32.16 -39.39 -43.99
CA MET A 1 -30.74 -39.50 -43.56
C MET A 1 -30.65 -39.38 -42.04
N LYS A 2 -30.18 -40.42 -41.33
CA LYS A 2 -29.94 -40.35 -39.87
C LYS A 2 -28.62 -39.62 -39.62
N LYS A 3 -28.67 -38.44 -38.99
CA LYS A 3 -27.45 -37.75 -38.54
C LYS A 3 -26.79 -38.59 -37.45
N ARG A 4 -25.51 -38.97 -37.63
CA ARG A 4 -24.73 -39.62 -36.57
C ARG A 4 -24.50 -38.58 -35.47
N LYS A 5 -24.89 -38.89 -34.23
CA LYS A 5 -24.55 -38.07 -33.07
C LYS A 5 -23.06 -38.30 -32.77
N THR A 6 -22.23 -37.30 -33.01
CA THR A 6 -20.83 -37.28 -32.59
C THR A 6 -20.79 -36.84 -31.13
N GLY A 7 -20.42 -37.75 -30.23
CA GLY A 7 -20.18 -37.45 -28.82
C GLY A 7 -18.69 -37.26 -28.56
N PHE A 8 -18.34 -36.54 -27.50
CA PHE A 8 -16.97 -36.46 -26.99
C PHE A 8 -16.48 -37.83 -26.53
N THR A 9 -15.22 -38.13 -26.80
CA THR A 9 -14.53 -39.31 -26.30
C THR A 9 -14.03 -39.08 -24.87
N LEU A 10 -13.87 -40.16 -24.11
CA LEU A 10 -13.29 -40.10 -22.76
C LEU A 10 -11.86 -39.57 -22.77
N ILE A 11 -11.10 -39.88 -23.82
CA ILE A 11 -9.72 -39.40 -23.97
C ILE A 11 -9.67 -37.89 -24.24
N GLU A 12 -10.60 -37.34 -25.02
CA GLU A 12 -10.69 -35.89 -25.25
C GLU A 12 -11.00 -35.15 -23.94
N LEU A 13 -11.91 -35.67 -23.12
CA LEU A 13 -12.19 -35.07 -21.81
C LEU A 13 -10.97 -35.13 -20.87
N LEU A 14 -10.23 -36.25 -20.89
CA LEU A 14 -9.03 -36.44 -20.08
C LEU A 14 -7.90 -35.47 -20.46
N VAL A 15 -7.69 -35.22 -21.76
CA VAL A 15 -6.67 -34.27 -22.23
C VAL A 15 -7.05 -32.83 -21.86
N VAL A 16 -8.33 -32.47 -21.90
CA VAL A 16 -8.76 -31.11 -21.55
C VAL A 16 -8.53 -30.82 -20.06
N ILE A 17 -8.92 -31.73 -19.16
CA ILE A 17 -8.72 -31.52 -17.72
C ILE A 17 -7.23 -31.49 -17.35
N SER A 18 -6.38 -32.24 -18.04
CA SER A 18 -4.94 -32.23 -17.79
C SER A 18 -4.30 -30.90 -18.22
N ILE A 19 -4.70 -30.35 -19.36
CA ILE A 19 -4.26 -29.02 -19.80
C ILE A 19 -4.73 -27.93 -18.83
N ILE A 20 -6.01 -27.96 -18.42
CA ILE A 20 -6.55 -27.00 -17.45
C ILE A 20 -5.77 -27.06 -16.13
N ALA A 21 -5.45 -28.26 -15.64
CA ALA A 21 -4.68 -28.42 -14.40
C ALA A 21 -3.31 -27.76 -14.49
N ILE A 22 -2.58 -27.95 -15.59
CA ILE A 22 -1.25 -27.36 -15.80
C ILE A 22 -1.34 -25.82 -15.87
N LEU A 23 -2.27 -25.30 -16.67
CA LEU A 23 -2.45 -23.85 -16.83
C LEU A 23 -2.87 -23.17 -15.53
N THR A 24 -3.71 -23.83 -14.73
CA THR A 24 -4.20 -23.28 -13.46
C THR A 24 -3.06 -23.11 -12.45
N VAL A 25 -2.18 -24.10 -12.31
CA VAL A 25 -1.03 -24.00 -11.40
C VAL A 25 -0.08 -22.87 -11.81
N ALA A 26 0.25 -22.76 -13.10
CA ALA A 26 1.08 -21.67 -13.61
C ALA A 26 0.42 -20.29 -13.40
N GLY A 27 -0.90 -20.21 -13.62
CA GLY A 27 -1.71 -19.01 -13.42
C GLY A 27 -1.69 -18.52 -11.97
N ILE A 28 -1.87 -19.41 -10.99
CA ILE A 28 -1.88 -19.07 -9.56
C ILE A 28 -0.53 -18.48 -9.12
N VAL A 29 0.58 -19.08 -9.55
CA VAL A 29 1.93 -18.60 -9.19
C VAL A 29 2.18 -17.21 -9.77
N SER A 30 1.80 -17.00 -11.05
CA SER A 30 1.92 -15.70 -11.71
C SER A 30 1.08 -14.62 -11.02
N PHE A 31 -0.19 -14.93 -10.74
CA PHE A 31 -1.13 -14.03 -10.08
C PHE A 31 -0.66 -13.65 -8.66
N SER A 32 -0.16 -14.63 -7.90
CA SER A 32 0.38 -14.38 -6.55
C SER A 32 1.53 -13.37 -6.58
N ARG A 33 2.47 -13.51 -7.53
CA ARG A 33 3.58 -12.57 -7.71
C ARG A 33 3.08 -11.18 -8.13
N ALA A 34 2.20 -11.10 -9.13
CA ALA A 34 1.63 -9.84 -9.59
C ALA A 34 0.90 -9.09 -8.46
N SER A 35 0.14 -9.83 -7.63
CA SER A 35 -0.58 -9.26 -6.49
C SER A 35 0.36 -8.69 -5.43
N LYS A 36 1.50 -9.34 -5.14
CA LYS A 36 2.52 -8.80 -4.22
C LYS A 36 3.08 -7.48 -4.74
N VAL A 37 3.47 -7.45 -6.02
CA VAL A 37 4.01 -6.24 -6.66
C VAL A 37 3.00 -5.09 -6.65
N ALA A 38 1.73 -5.37 -6.96
CA ALA A 38 0.67 -4.37 -6.93
C ALA A 38 0.45 -3.79 -5.52
N ARG A 39 0.48 -4.63 -4.48
CA ARG A 39 0.38 -4.16 -3.09
C ARG A 39 1.58 -3.31 -2.70
N ASP A 40 2.80 -3.74 -3.00
CA ASP A 40 4.02 -2.95 -2.73
C ASP A 40 4.00 -1.59 -3.45
N ALA A 41 3.51 -1.53 -4.69
CA ALA A 41 3.32 -0.28 -5.41
C ALA A 41 2.28 0.63 -4.73
N LYS A 42 1.16 0.07 -4.27
CA LYS A 42 0.16 0.80 -3.49
C LYS A 42 0.75 1.35 -2.19
N ARG A 43 1.54 0.56 -1.45
CA ARG A 43 2.24 1.03 -0.24
C ARG A 43 3.12 2.25 -0.51
N LYS A 44 3.89 2.23 -1.60
CA LYS A 44 4.73 3.39 -2.01
C LYS A 44 3.88 4.61 -2.32
N ALA A 45 2.81 4.43 -3.09
CA ALA A 45 1.91 5.51 -3.48
C ALA A 45 1.18 6.13 -2.28
N ASP A 46 0.69 5.30 -1.36
CA ASP A 46 -0.01 5.74 -0.15
C ASP A 46 0.93 6.57 0.75
N LEU A 47 2.14 6.06 1.04
CA LEU A 47 3.11 6.81 1.86
C LEU A 47 3.58 8.11 1.21
N GLU A 48 3.75 8.13 -0.12
CA GLU A 48 4.11 9.35 -0.84
C GLU A 48 2.97 10.39 -0.82
N THR A 49 1.72 9.92 -0.94
CA THR A 49 0.53 10.79 -0.82
C THR A 49 0.48 11.45 0.55
N VAL A 50 0.68 10.67 1.62
CA VAL A 50 0.72 11.21 2.99
C VAL A 50 1.91 12.15 3.17
N ARG A 51 3.10 11.82 2.63
CA ARG A 51 4.28 12.73 2.67
C ARG A 51 3.98 14.09 2.05
N GLN A 52 3.32 14.10 0.89
CA GLN A 52 2.96 15.36 0.22
C GLN A 52 1.97 16.17 1.06
N ALA A 53 0.95 15.51 1.63
CA ALA A 53 0.00 16.16 2.54
C ALA A 53 0.69 16.73 3.78
N MET A 54 1.65 16.02 4.39
CA MET A 54 2.46 16.52 5.51
C MET A 54 3.20 17.81 5.15
N VAL A 55 3.88 17.82 4.00
CA VAL A 55 4.65 18.99 3.53
C VAL A 55 3.72 20.19 3.29
N GLN A 56 2.56 19.96 2.67
CA GLN A 56 1.56 21.01 2.46
C GLN A 56 0.99 21.53 3.79
N PHE A 57 0.70 20.63 4.74
CA PHE A 57 0.19 20.98 6.06
C PHE A 57 1.15 21.91 6.80
N LYS A 58 2.45 21.61 6.77
CA LYS A 58 3.48 22.44 7.39
C LYS A 58 3.58 23.80 6.70
N ALA A 59 3.69 23.80 5.37
CA ALA A 59 3.87 25.02 4.59
C ALA A 59 2.71 26.01 4.74
N ASN A 60 1.48 25.52 4.86
CA ASN A 60 0.30 26.36 5.04
C ASN A 60 0.13 26.91 6.47
N ARG A 61 0.84 26.35 7.45
CA ARG A 61 0.85 26.82 8.84
C ARG A 61 2.08 27.65 9.19
N GLU A 62 3.03 27.73 8.29
CA GLU A 62 4.17 28.64 8.43
C GLU A 62 3.66 30.09 8.39
N ASP A 63 3.99 30.86 9.42
CA ASP A 63 3.66 32.28 9.53
C ASP A 63 4.97 33.09 9.62
N PRO A 64 5.45 33.60 8.47
CA PRO A 64 6.71 34.34 8.40
C PRO A 64 6.68 35.66 9.17
N ASP A 65 5.51 36.26 9.35
CA ASP A 65 5.36 37.57 9.99
C ASP A 65 5.48 37.45 11.51
N ASN A 66 5.05 36.32 12.08
CA ASN A 66 5.17 36.01 13.51
C ASN A 66 6.36 35.10 13.85
N GLY A 67 7.13 34.66 12.85
CA GLY A 67 8.29 33.79 13.02
C GLY A 67 7.93 32.33 13.38
N ASP A 68 6.72 31.88 13.05
CA ASP A 68 6.31 30.49 13.23
C ASP A 68 6.79 29.67 12.03
N PRO A 69 7.72 28.71 12.21
CA PRO A 69 8.29 27.94 11.11
C PRO A 69 7.32 26.89 10.52
N GLY A 70 6.09 26.78 11.04
CA GLY A 70 5.16 25.72 10.70
C GLY A 70 5.61 24.36 11.24
N GLN A 71 4.66 23.55 11.71
CA GLN A 71 4.97 22.26 12.32
C GLN A 71 4.25 21.12 11.58
N TYR A 72 4.92 19.98 11.50
CA TYR A 72 4.27 18.74 11.09
C TYR A 72 3.35 18.23 12.21
N PRO A 73 2.23 17.56 11.87
CA PRO A 73 1.40 16.91 12.86
C PRO A 73 2.21 15.79 13.53
N ASN A 74 2.35 15.88 14.85
CA ASN A 74 3.21 15.01 15.65
C ASN A 74 2.42 14.39 16.81
N ASN A 75 1.47 13.50 16.51
CA ASN A 75 0.80 12.77 17.58
C ASN A 75 1.82 11.91 18.36
N SER A 76 2.04 12.27 19.63
CA SER A 76 2.99 11.61 20.51
C SER A 76 2.43 10.36 21.20
N ILE A 77 1.13 10.11 21.10
CA ILE A 77 0.44 9.05 21.84
C ILE A 77 0.31 7.77 20.99
N GLY A 78 0.52 6.61 21.62
CA GLY A 78 0.20 5.30 21.04
C GLY A 78 1.37 4.60 20.34
N THR A 79 1.06 3.47 19.70
CA THR A 79 2.03 2.67 18.93
C THR A 79 2.37 3.36 17.60
N PRO A 80 3.51 3.04 16.95
CA PRO A 80 3.87 3.59 15.64
C PRO A 80 2.74 3.53 14.59
N GLU A 81 1.95 2.46 14.59
CA GLU A 81 0.82 2.26 13.67
C GLU A 81 -0.35 3.19 14.02
N PHE A 82 -0.67 3.31 15.31
CA PHE A 82 -1.71 4.24 15.78
C PHE A 82 -1.34 5.70 15.50
N LYS A 83 -0.05 6.05 15.64
CA LYS A 83 0.47 7.38 15.30
C LYS A 83 0.25 7.70 13.83
N PHE A 84 0.56 6.77 12.92
CA PHE A 84 0.30 6.95 11.50
C PHE A 84 -1.19 7.19 11.21
N SER A 85 -2.06 6.32 11.73
CA SER A 85 -3.51 6.45 11.53
C SER A 85 -4.06 7.78 12.08
N SER A 86 -3.54 8.24 13.22
CA SER A 86 -3.95 9.52 13.82
C SER A 86 -3.53 10.71 12.96
N ILE A 87 -2.30 10.69 12.42
CA ILE A 87 -1.80 11.73 11.53
C ILE A 87 -2.63 11.78 10.23
N VAL A 88 -2.97 10.62 9.66
CA VAL A 88 -3.85 10.55 8.49
C VAL A 88 -5.22 11.17 8.79
N GLY A 89 -5.80 10.87 9.95
CA GLY A 89 -7.05 11.49 10.39
C GLY A 89 -6.95 13.02 10.50
N GLU A 90 -5.90 13.53 11.13
CA GLU A 90 -5.69 14.98 11.27
C GLU A 90 -5.49 15.68 9.92
N LEU A 91 -4.77 15.05 8.99
CA LEU A 91 -4.59 15.57 7.63
C LEU A 91 -5.89 15.57 6.83
N TYR A 92 -6.74 14.55 7.02
CA TYR A 92 -8.08 14.50 6.43
C TYR A 92 -8.99 15.58 7.00
N ASP A 93 -9.08 15.71 8.32
CA ASP A 93 -9.90 16.71 9.00
C ASP A 93 -9.45 18.14 8.67
N SER A 94 -8.16 18.33 8.42
CA SER A 94 -7.57 19.60 7.97
C SER A 94 -7.69 19.83 6.45
N GLY A 95 -8.26 18.89 5.68
CA GLY A 95 -8.53 19.02 4.24
C GLY A 95 -7.34 18.75 3.30
N TYR A 96 -6.23 18.19 3.80
CA TYR A 96 -5.04 17.86 3.00
C TYR A 96 -5.09 16.46 2.37
N LEU A 97 -5.97 15.59 2.86
CA LEU A 97 -6.25 14.27 2.29
C LEU A 97 -7.71 14.14 1.90
N SER A 98 -7.99 13.39 0.83
CA SER A 98 -9.36 13.12 0.37
C SER A 98 -10.03 11.95 1.09
N THR A 99 -9.29 11.22 1.93
CA THR A 99 -9.77 10.08 2.72
C THR A 99 -8.92 9.92 3.98
N ASP A 100 -9.55 9.47 5.06
CA ASP A 100 -8.93 9.09 6.32
C ASP A 100 -8.55 7.58 6.37
N ASP A 101 -9.02 6.79 5.41
CA ASP A 101 -8.83 5.33 5.39
C ASP A 101 -7.61 4.88 4.57
N ILE A 102 -6.45 5.49 4.82
CA ILE A 102 -5.18 5.06 4.22
C ILE A 102 -4.56 3.97 5.09
N LYS A 103 -4.67 2.71 4.65
CA LYS A 103 -4.19 1.52 5.36
C LYS A 103 -3.46 0.56 4.44
N ASP A 104 -2.58 -0.25 5.03
CA ASP A 104 -1.89 -1.31 4.30
C ASP A 104 -2.90 -2.30 3.69
N PRO A 105 -2.72 -2.76 2.44
CA PRO A 105 -3.60 -3.77 1.84
C PRO A 105 -3.70 -5.10 2.60
N ARG A 106 -2.84 -5.34 3.58
CA ARG A 106 -2.86 -6.49 4.50
C ARG A 106 -3.28 -6.15 5.93
N SER A 107 -3.74 -4.93 6.20
CA SER A 107 -4.29 -4.56 7.49
C SER A 107 -5.37 -5.56 7.93
N PRO A 108 -5.42 -6.00 9.20
CA PRO A 108 -4.57 -5.58 10.34
C PRO A 108 -3.32 -6.45 10.55
N THR A 109 -2.97 -7.34 9.61
CA THR A 109 -1.81 -8.24 9.78
C THR A 109 -0.47 -7.52 9.60
N THR A 110 -0.48 -6.41 8.87
CA THR A 110 0.65 -5.49 8.67
C THR A 110 0.03 -4.12 8.43
N ASP A 111 0.62 -3.08 9.00
CA ASP A 111 0.13 -1.71 8.86
C ASP A 111 1.28 -0.74 8.58
N TYR A 112 0.91 0.45 8.12
CA TYR A 112 1.83 1.58 8.04
C TYR A 112 2.16 2.10 9.43
N SER A 113 3.40 2.53 9.63
CA SER A 113 3.85 3.01 10.92
C SER A 113 4.59 4.33 10.80
N CYS A 114 4.43 5.18 11.80
CA CYS A 114 5.29 6.33 12.02
C CYS A 114 6.41 5.91 12.99
N VAL A 115 7.63 5.79 12.46
CA VAL A 115 8.84 5.44 13.24
C VAL A 115 9.37 6.66 14.00
N SER A 116 9.29 7.83 13.37
CA SER A 116 9.62 9.13 13.94
C SER A 116 8.61 10.12 13.43
N CYS A 117 7.90 10.84 14.30
CA CYS A 117 7.07 11.98 13.93
C CYS A 117 7.24 13.04 15.00
N THR A 118 7.87 14.14 14.63
CA THR A 118 8.14 15.31 15.46
C THR A 118 7.63 16.55 14.72
N ASP A 119 7.63 17.71 15.38
CA ASP A 119 7.22 18.97 14.75
C ASP A 119 8.05 19.33 13.52
N THR A 120 9.30 18.86 13.47
CA THR A 120 10.29 19.26 12.47
C THR A 120 10.61 18.18 11.45
N GLY A 121 10.20 16.94 11.69
CA GLY A 121 10.46 15.85 10.77
C GLY A 121 9.61 14.63 11.02
N PHE A 122 9.52 13.77 10.03
CA PHE A 122 8.80 12.51 10.13
C PHE A 122 9.48 11.43 9.29
N THR A 123 9.19 10.18 9.63
CA THR A 123 9.60 8.96 8.95
C THR A 123 8.46 7.95 9.04
N PHE A 124 7.80 7.71 7.90
CA PHE A 124 6.81 6.65 7.75
C PHE A 124 7.43 5.38 7.18
N GLN A 125 6.99 4.23 7.67
CA GLN A 125 7.48 2.93 7.27
C GLN A 125 6.34 2.01 6.79
N ALA A 126 6.65 1.20 5.78
CA ALA A 126 5.86 0.03 5.41
C ALA A 126 6.78 -1.19 5.17
N SER A 127 6.32 -2.37 5.59
CA SER A 127 6.99 -3.65 5.32
C SER A 127 6.63 -4.14 3.91
N LEU A 128 7.65 -4.43 3.09
CA LEU A 128 7.44 -4.98 1.75
C LEU A 128 7.25 -6.49 1.78
N GLU A 129 6.49 -7.01 0.82
CA GLU A 129 6.29 -8.46 0.65
C GLU A 129 7.30 -9.11 -0.29
N ASN A 130 8.06 -8.29 -1.02
CA ASN A 130 9.08 -8.74 -1.93
C ASN A 130 10.47 -8.39 -1.41
N ASP A 131 11.03 -9.30 -0.63
CA ASP A 131 12.37 -9.20 -0.01
C ASP A 131 13.53 -9.14 -1.02
N LYS A 132 13.24 -9.34 -2.33
CA LYS A 132 14.21 -9.36 -3.43
C LYS A 132 14.21 -8.10 -4.30
N ASP A 133 13.56 -7.01 -3.88
CA ASP A 133 13.77 -5.69 -4.50
C ASP A 133 14.94 -4.99 -3.79
N PRO A 134 16.19 -5.04 -4.31
CA PRO A 134 17.36 -4.44 -3.66
C PRO A 134 17.28 -2.91 -3.55
N LYS A 135 16.26 -2.27 -4.13
CA LYS A 135 16.10 -0.82 -4.08
C LYS A 135 15.43 -0.34 -2.78
N TYR A 136 14.73 -1.19 -2.01
CA TYR A 136 13.95 -0.74 -0.83
C TYR A 136 13.79 -1.81 0.27
N PRO A 137 14.76 -2.02 1.17
CA PRO A 137 14.53 -2.80 2.39
C PRO A 137 13.63 -1.99 3.35
N ALA A 138 12.34 -2.35 3.43
CA ALA A 138 11.25 -1.51 3.97
C ALA A 138 11.15 -0.14 3.26
N ILE A 139 9.93 0.29 2.90
CA ILE A 139 9.76 1.64 2.37
C ILE A 139 9.84 2.59 3.55
N GLN A 140 10.80 3.50 3.54
CA GLN A 140 10.88 4.62 4.48
C GLN A 140 10.63 5.90 3.68
N VAL A 141 9.67 6.69 4.12
CA VAL A 141 9.38 8.00 3.54
C VAL A 141 9.57 9.05 4.62
N SER A 142 10.48 9.99 4.39
CA SER A 142 10.81 11.05 5.34
C SER A 142 10.62 12.44 4.74
N ASN A 143 10.81 13.47 5.57
CA ASN A 143 10.98 14.85 5.11
C ASN A 143 12.06 14.92 4.00
N PRO A 144 11.89 15.77 2.95
CA PRO A 144 12.97 16.11 2.02
C PRO A 144 14.25 16.59 2.68
#